data_AF-A0A1W1CYU3-F1
#
_entry.id   AF-A0A1W1CYU3-F1
#
_cell.length_a   1.000
_cell.length_b   1.000
_cell.length_c   1.000
_cell.angle_alpha   90.00
_cell.angle_beta   90.00
_cell.angle_gamma   90.00
#
_symmetry.space_group_name_H-M   'P 1'
#
loop_
_entity.id
_entity.type
_entity.pdbx_description
1 polymer ?
#
loop_
_entity_poly.entity_id
_entity_poly.type
_entity_poly.pdbx_seq_one_letter_code
_entity_poly.pdbx_strand_id
1 'polypeptide(L)'
;MVSERDGKHVFKVIDFGSITELYSINSTAGTPSYLAPERFTGSSINESSEIFSIGVTLYEALTQKFPYGEIEPFQQPIFKTAISTTKLNKNIHDWLNSVIFRSIEPNSEKRYKNYSEMLFELSNPNRVKPYFDSTKPLIKRNPELFYKIEFIIILAICVFICLE
;
A
#
# COMPACT_ATOMS: atom_id res chain seq x y z
N MET A 1 -13.09 -2.79 19.25
CA MET A 1 -13.34 -3.66 20.42
C MET A 1 -12.59 -4.97 20.25
N VAL A 2 -11.92 -5.43 21.30
CA VAL A 2 -11.27 -6.75 21.32
C VAL A 2 -12.15 -7.69 22.15
N SER A 3 -12.47 -8.85 21.60
CA SER A 3 -13.18 -9.92 22.31
C SER A 3 -12.41 -11.21 22.18
N GLU A 4 -12.37 -12.03 23.22
CA GLU A 4 -11.77 -13.35 23.17
C GLU A 4 -12.82 -14.40 22.77
N ARG A 5 -12.50 -15.23 21.77
CA ARG A 5 -13.31 -16.39 21.35
C ARG A 5 -12.38 -17.56 21.08
N ASP A 6 -12.62 -18.70 21.71
CA ASP A 6 -11.83 -19.94 21.55
C ASP A 6 -10.31 -19.73 21.74
N GLY A 7 -9.92 -18.91 22.72
CA GLY A 7 -8.51 -18.57 23.00
C GLY A 7 -7.87 -17.65 21.95
N LYS A 8 -8.65 -17.09 21.02
CA LYS A 8 -8.19 -16.14 20.00
C LYS A 8 -8.73 -14.75 20.25
N HIS A 9 -7.87 -13.75 20.08
CA HIS A 9 -8.29 -12.35 20.06
C HIS A 9 -9.02 -12.04 18.75
N VAL A 10 -10.26 -11.57 18.87
CA VAL A 10 -11.10 -11.13 17.75
C VAL A 10 -11.24 -9.62 17.83
N PHE A 11 -10.75 -8.93 16.79
CA PHE A 11 -10.87 -7.50 16.64
C PHE A 11 -12.15 -7.16 15.88
N LYS A 12 -12.93 -6.23 16.42
CA LYS A 12 -14.19 -5.76 15.82
C LYS A 12 -14.15 -4.24 15.68
N VAL A 13 -14.56 -3.75 14.51
CA VAL A 13 -14.84 -2.34 14.28
C VAL A 13 -16.11 -1.96 15.04
N ILE A 14 -16.08 -0.83 15.76
CA ILE A 14 -17.17 -0.41 16.66
C ILE A 14 -17.66 1.02 16.44
N ASP A 15 -17.02 1.76 15.53
CA ASP A 15 -17.42 3.12 15.22
C ASP A 15 -17.79 3.23 13.75
N PHE A 16 -19.08 3.49 13.52
CA PHE A 16 -19.69 3.68 12.21
C PHE A 16 -20.37 5.06 12.12
N GLY A 17 -20.16 5.94 13.11
CA GLY A 17 -20.85 7.23 13.19
C GLY A 17 -20.54 8.17 12.02
N SER A 18 -19.35 8.03 11.42
CA SER A 18 -18.96 8.83 10.26
C SER A 18 -19.52 8.32 8.93
N ILE A 19 -20.16 7.15 8.86
CA ILE A 19 -20.64 6.57 7.60
C ILE A 19 -21.62 7.52 6.89
N THR A 20 -22.56 8.11 7.63
CA THR A 20 -23.57 9.01 7.03
C THR A 20 -22.96 10.31 6.50
N GLU A 21 -21.89 10.79 7.11
CA GLU A 21 -21.21 12.03 6.73
C GLU A 21 -20.20 11.78 5.58
N LEU A 22 -19.59 10.60 5.56
CA LEU A 22 -18.67 10.13 4.52
C LEU A 22 -19.31 10.05 3.12
N TYR A 23 -20.61 9.70 3.05
CA TYR A 23 -21.40 9.71 1.81
C TYR A 23 -21.93 11.11 1.42
N SER A 24 -21.77 12.12 2.27
CA SER A 24 -22.10 13.50 1.93
C SER A 24 -21.00 14.09 1.05
N ILE A 25 -21.39 14.52 -0.15
CA ILE A 25 -20.51 15.16 -1.15
C ILE A 25 -19.89 16.47 -0.64
N ASN A 26 -20.45 17.05 0.42
CA ASN A 26 -20.10 18.38 0.94
C ASN A 26 -19.20 18.36 2.18
N SER A 27 -18.76 17.19 2.66
CA SER A 27 -17.90 17.09 3.84
C SER A 27 -16.72 16.13 3.63
N THR A 28 -15.51 16.62 3.84
CA THR A 28 -14.33 15.81 4.15
C THR A 28 -14.45 15.25 5.57
N ALA A 29 -15.48 14.44 5.80
CA ALA A 29 -15.63 13.70 7.05
C ALA A 29 -14.60 12.57 7.10
N GLY A 30 -14.05 12.32 8.29
CA GLY A 30 -13.00 11.33 8.56
C GLY A 30 -11.70 11.96 9.05
N THR A 31 -10.85 11.15 9.70
CA THR A 31 -9.56 11.62 10.21
C THR A 31 -8.57 11.79 9.06
N PRO A 32 -8.05 13.01 8.78
CA PRO A 32 -7.35 13.32 7.53
C PRO A 32 -6.16 12.41 7.22
N SER A 33 -5.40 11.98 8.24
CA SER A 33 -4.25 11.09 8.08
C SER A 33 -4.59 9.70 7.51
N TYR A 34 -5.85 9.27 7.58
CA TYR A 34 -6.32 7.97 7.06
C TYR A 34 -7.05 8.10 5.71
N LEU A 35 -7.31 9.33 5.24
CA LEU A 35 -8.05 9.55 4.01
C LEU A 35 -7.17 9.30 2.78
N ALA A 36 -7.75 8.61 1.80
CA ALA A 36 -7.11 8.42 0.50
C ALA A 36 -6.97 9.77 -0.25
N PRO A 37 -5.93 9.96 -1.09
CA PRO A 37 -5.68 11.23 -1.78
C PRO A 37 -6.88 11.79 -2.55
N GLU A 38 -7.62 10.92 -3.23
CA GLU A 38 -8.81 11.27 -4.02
C GLU A 38 -9.93 11.89 -3.18
N ARG A 39 -9.98 11.61 -1.86
CA ARG A 39 -10.97 12.20 -0.94
C ARG A 39 -10.75 13.69 -0.74
N PHE A 40 -9.50 14.16 -0.81
CA PHE A 40 -9.18 15.60 -0.75
C PHE A 40 -9.60 16.34 -2.02
N THR A 41 -9.86 15.61 -3.11
CA THR A 41 -10.34 16.16 -4.40
C THR A 41 -11.85 16.02 -4.59
N GLY A 42 -12.58 15.54 -3.57
CA GLY A 42 -14.04 15.39 -3.62
C GLY A 42 -14.53 14.11 -4.33
N SER A 43 -13.66 13.12 -4.55
CA SER A 43 -14.08 11.84 -5.11
C SER A 43 -14.96 11.06 -4.14
N SER A 44 -15.92 10.29 -4.67
CA SER A 44 -16.75 9.39 -3.87
C SER A 44 -15.91 8.27 -3.24
N ILE A 45 -16.39 7.74 -2.11
CA ILE A 45 -15.79 6.58 -1.46
C ILE A 45 -16.08 5.35 -2.30
N ASN A 46 -15.05 4.51 -2.43
CA ASN A 46 -15.12 3.18 -3.02
C ASN A 46 -14.25 2.21 -2.20
N GLU A 47 -14.30 0.92 -2.52
CA GLU A 47 -13.50 -0.11 -1.82
C GLU A 47 -12.00 0.22 -1.81
N SER A 48 -11.46 0.76 -2.91
CA SER A 48 -10.05 1.13 -3.00
C SER A 48 -9.67 2.25 -2.01
N SER A 49 -10.55 3.22 -1.78
CA SER A 49 -10.35 4.29 -0.79
C SER A 49 -10.40 3.79 0.65
N GLU A 50 -11.23 2.79 0.95
CA GLU A 50 -11.25 2.13 2.26
C GLU A 50 -10.04 1.20 2.46
N ILE A 51 -9.57 0.54 1.40
CA ILE A 51 -8.32 -0.23 1.41
C ILE A 51 -7.13 0.67 1.78
N PHE A 52 -7.12 1.92 1.32
CA PHE A 52 -6.10 2.89 1.71
C PHE A 52 -6.12 3.17 3.22
N SER A 53 -7.28 3.44 3.80
CA SER A 53 -7.40 3.71 5.24
C SER A 53 -7.03 2.49 6.08
N ILE A 54 -7.38 1.27 5.63
CA ILE A 54 -6.91 0.01 6.22
C ILE A 54 -5.38 -0.10 6.13
N GLY A 55 -4.80 0.23 4.98
CA GLY A 55 -3.35 0.24 4.78
C GLY A 55 -2.63 1.21 5.73
N VAL A 56 -3.16 2.42 5.89
CA VAL A 56 -2.65 3.42 6.86
C VAL A 56 -2.76 2.88 8.29
N THR A 57 -3.90 2.28 8.64
CA THR A 57 -4.12 1.68 9.97
C THR A 57 -3.10 0.58 10.27
N LEU A 58 -2.85 -0.31 9.31
CA LEU A 58 -1.84 -1.36 9.44
C LEU A 58 -0.42 -0.78 9.56
N TYR A 59 -0.10 0.21 8.73
CA TYR A 59 1.19 0.89 8.77
C TYR A 59 1.42 1.53 10.15
N GLU A 60 0.45 2.27 10.67
CA GLU A 60 0.53 2.93 11.97
C GLU A 60 0.62 1.91 13.11
N ALA A 61 -0.24 0.90 13.13
CA ALA A 61 -0.23 -0.12 14.19
C ALA A 61 1.12 -0.85 14.31
N LEU A 62 1.83 -1.02 13.20
CA LEU A 62 3.10 -1.75 13.15
C LEU A 62 4.34 -0.87 13.30
N THR A 63 4.22 0.44 13.05
CA THR A 63 5.36 1.37 13.02
C THR A 63 5.25 2.56 13.98
N GLN A 64 4.07 2.76 14.59
CA GLN A 64 3.72 3.91 15.45
C GLN A 64 3.90 5.26 14.74
N LYS A 65 3.78 5.27 13.40
CA LYS A 65 3.93 6.46 12.56
C LYS A 65 2.93 6.43 11.42
N PHE A 66 2.54 7.58 10.91
CA PHE A 66 1.79 7.65 9.65
C PHE A 66 2.72 7.50 8.43
N PRO A 67 2.26 6.89 7.33
CA PRO A 67 3.06 6.74 6.11
C PRO A 67 3.40 8.08 5.47
N TYR A 68 2.49 9.06 5.57
CA TYR A 68 2.60 10.39 4.95
C TYR A 68 2.66 11.53 5.98
N GLY A 69 2.87 11.21 7.26
CA GLY A 69 2.81 12.16 8.36
C GLY A 69 1.39 12.48 8.84
N GLU A 70 1.29 13.25 9.91
CA GLU A 70 0.02 13.79 10.39
C GLU A 70 -0.49 14.88 9.44
N ILE A 71 -1.80 14.86 9.18
CA ILE A 71 -2.46 15.78 8.25
C ILE A 71 -3.50 16.57 9.04
N GLU A 72 -3.39 17.88 9.01
CA GLU A 72 -4.36 18.77 9.65
C GLU A 72 -5.67 18.86 8.82
N PRO A 73 -6.85 19.04 9.45
CA PRO A 73 -8.17 19.01 8.79
C PRO A 73 -8.36 19.96 7.59
N PHE A 74 -7.56 21.01 7.48
CA PHE A 74 -7.66 22.04 6.44
C PHE A 74 -6.47 22.05 5.47
N GLN A 75 -5.55 21.10 5.61
CA GLN A 75 -4.36 21.03 4.77
C GLN A 75 -4.60 20.15 3.54
N GLN A 76 -4.12 20.58 2.38
CA GLN A 76 -3.94 19.68 1.24
C GLN A 76 -2.60 18.94 1.37
N PRO A 77 -2.60 17.64 1.68
CA PRO A 77 -1.36 16.89 1.88
C PRO A 77 -0.63 16.63 0.56
N ILE A 78 0.69 16.54 0.65
CA ILE A 78 1.54 16.05 -0.44
C ILE A 78 1.96 14.62 -0.08
N PHE A 79 1.47 13.65 -0.84
CA PHE A 79 1.78 12.24 -0.66
C PHE A 79 3.18 11.92 -1.23
N LYS A 80 4.21 12.13 -0.40
CA LYS A 80 5.60 11.74 -0.70
C LYS A 80 5.79 10.23 -0.53
N THR A 81 6.92 9.67 -0.95
CA THR A 81 7.23 8.24 -0.71
C THR A 81 7.24 7.91 0.78
N ALA A 82 6.40 6.95 1.20
CA ALA A 82 6.38 6.44 2.57
C ALA A 82 7.67 5.67 2.91
N ILE A 83 8.09 5.72 4.17
CA ILE A 83 9.26 4.97 4.64
C ILE A 83 8.90 3.49 4.75
N SER A 84 9.74 2.60 4.23
CA SER A 84 9.48 1.15 4.34
C SER A 84 9.24 0.71 5.78
N THR A 85 8.18 -0.08 6.00
CA THR A 85 7.83 -0.60 7.33
C THR A 85 8.95 -1.46 7.90
N THR A 86 9.64 -2.25 7.06
CA THR A 86 10.78 -3.09 7.48
C THR A 86 12.01 -2.28 7.91
N LYS A 87 12.14 -1.04 7.41
CA LYS A 87 13.17 -0.11 7.87
C LYS A 87 12.86 0.47 9.25
N LEU A 88 11.58 0.68 9.56
CA LEU A 88 11.12 1.19 10.86
C LEU A 88 11.06 0.09 11.93
N ASN A 89 10.66 -1.12 11.54
CA ASN A 89 10.53 -2.27 12.42
C ASN A 89 11.00 -3.54 11.69
N LYS A 90 12.16 -4.05 12.09
CA LYS A 90 12.82 -5.22 11.46
C LYS A 90 12.06 -6.54 11.65
N ASN A 91 11.09 -6.58 12.57
CA ASN A 91 10.26 -7.78 12.78
C ASN A 91 9.14 -7.89 11.73
N ILE A 92 8.91 -6.86 10.92
CA ILE A 92 7.92 -6.88 9.84
C ILE A 92 8.51 -7.64 8.65
N HIS A 93 7.78 -8.62 8.16
CA HIS A 93 8.18 -9.40 6.99
C HIS A 93 7.97 -8.60 5.69
N ASP A 94 8.83 -8.82 4.69
CA ASP A 94 8.77 -8.11 3.40
C ASP A 94 7.43 -8.31 2.64
N TRP A 95 6.79 -9.47 2.79
CA TRP A 95 5.49 -9.73 2.19
C TRP A 95 4.42 -8.81 2.79
N LEU A 96 4.42 -8.60 4.11
CA LEU A 96 3.46 -7.74 4.78
C LEU A 96 3.71 -6.27 4.44
N ASN A 97 4.99 -5.87 4.35
CA ASN A 97 5.35 -4.56 3.83
C ASN A 97 4.78 -4.35 2.42
N SER A 98 4.83 -5.37 1.55
CA SER A 98 4.31 -5.27 0.19
C SER A 98 2.79 -5.08 0.17
N VAL A 99 2.06 -5.81 1.01
CA VAL A 99 0.60 -5.62 1.15
C VAL A 99 0.29 -4.20 1.61
N ILE A 100 0.94 -3.74 2.68
CA ILE A 100 0.74 -2.39 3.24
C ILE A 100 1.05 -1.32 2.18
N PHE A 101 2.20 -1.42 1.51
CA PHE A 101 2.62 -0.44 0.51
C PHE A 101 1.70 -0.41 -0.70
N ARG A 102 1.17 -1.56 -1.14
CA ARG A 102 0.17 -1.60 -2.21
C ARG A 102 -1.13 -0.95 -1.75
N SER A 103 -1.57 -1.19 -0.51
CA SER A 103 -2.78 -0.59 0.04
C SER A 103 -2.68 0.94 0.18
N ILE A 104 -1.51 1.48 0.55
CA ILE A 104 -1.34 2.94 0.74
C ILE A 104 -0.89 3.67 -0.53
N GLU A 105 -0.85 3.02 -1.70
CA GLU A 105 -0.40 3.67 -2.94
C GLU A 105 -1.29 4.87 -3.29
N PRO A 106 -0.72 6.07 -3.51
CA PRO A 106 -1.53 7.25 -3.78
C PRO A 106 -2.41 7.12 -5.03
N ASN A 107 -1.90 6.45 -6.08
CA ASN A 107 -2.69 6.15 -7.27
C ASN A 107 -3.64 4.95 -7.03
N SER A 108 -4.95 5.20 -7.02
CA SER A 108 -5.99 4.17 -6.82
C SER A 108 -5.92 3.00 -7.81
N GLU A 109 -5.49 3.22 -9.05
CA GLU A 109 -5.40 2.15 -10.05
C GLU A 109 -4.29 1.13 -9.77
N LYS A 110 -3.33 1.51 -8.92
CA LYS A 110 -2.23 0.64 -8.49
C LYS A 110 -2.47 -0.02 -7.14
N ARG A 111 -3.53 0.38 -6.42
CA ARG A 111 -3.99 -0.28 -5.19
C ARG A 111 -4.75 -1.56 -5.51
N TYR A 112 -5.03 -2.35 -4.47
CA TYR A 112 -6.05 -3.39 -4.58
C TYR A 112 -7.39 -2.76 -4.96
N LYS A 113 -8.08 -3.38 -5.92
CA LYS A 113 -9.41 -2.91 -6.36
C LYS A 113 -10.50 -3.38 -5.40
N ASN A 114 -10.35 -4.60 -4.90
CA ASN A 114 -11.38 -5.29 -4.12
C ASN A 114 -10.80 -5.82 -2.81
N TYR A 115 -11.64 -5.90 -1.76
CA TYR A 115 -11.23 -6.48 -0.48
C TYR A 115 -10.74 -7.93 -0.58
N SER A 116 -11.35 -8.70 -1.47
CA SER A 116 -11.01 -10.12 -1.68
C SER A 116 -9.58 -10.31 -2.16
N GLU A 117 -9.04 -9.37 -2.94
CA GLU A 117 -7.66 -9.41 -3.44
C GLU A 117 -6.66 -9.21 -2.30
N MET A 118 -6.88 -8.20 -1.47
CA MET A 118 -6.07 -7.93 -0.28
C MET A 118 -6.16 -9.09 0.72
N LEU A 119 -7.37 -9.60 0.98
CA LEU A 119 -7.60 -10.73 1.89
C LEU A 119 -6.91 -12.00 1.41
N PHE A 120 -6.93 -12.25 0.09
CA PHE A 120 -6.24 -13.40 -0.50
C PHE A 120 -4.74 -13.34 -0.24
N GLU A 121 -4.11 -12.20 -0.47
CA GLU A 121 -2.67 -12.01 -0.22
C GLU A 121 -2.33 -12.08 1.28
N LEU A 122 -3.16 -11.51 2.16
CA LEU A 122 -3.00 -11.63 3.62
C LEU A 122 -3.10 -13.08 4.11
N SER A 123 -3.99 -13.88 3.49
CA SER A 123 -4.18 -15.30 3.82
C SER A 123 -3.12 -16.21 3.20
N ASN A 124 -2.41 -15.73 2.18
CA ASN A 124 -1.41 -16.49 1.44
C ASN A 124 -0.08 -15.72 1.31
N PRO A 125 0.69 -15.56 2.41
CA PRO A 125 1.95 -14.80 2.41
C PRO A 125 2.93 -15.16 1.29
N ASN A 126 3.00 -16.44 0.94
CA ASN A 126 3.91 -16.96 -0.10
C ASN A 126 3.51 -16.54 -1.53
N ARG A 127 2.29 -16.04 -1.74
CA ARG A 127 1.77 -15.61 -3.05
C ARG A 127 1.78 -14.10 -3.22
N VAL A 128 2.16 -13.36 -2.19
CA VAL A 128 2.21 -11.89 -2.22
C VAL A 128 3.23 -11.46 -3.26
N LYS A 129 2.76 -10.72 -4.27
CA LYS A 129 3.69 -10.12 -5.23
C LYS A 129 4.44 -8.98 -4.55
N PRO A 130 5.77 -8.93 -4.67
CA PRO A 130 6.53 -7.85 -4.08
C PRO A 130 6.06 -6.49 -4.61
N TYR A 131 5.70 -5.60 -3.70
CA TYR A 131 5.33 -4.23 -4.01
C TYR A 131 6.42 -3.34 -3.45
N PHE A 132 7.34 -2.96 -4.33
CA PHE A 132 8.57 -2.31 -3.93
C PHE A 132 8.50 -0.79 -4.10
N ASP A 133 9.08 -0.11 -3.11
CA ASP A 133 9.58 1.26 -3.24
C ASP A 133 10.41 1.39 -4.53
N SER A 134 10.09 2.38 -5.35
CA SER A 134 10.71 2.64 -6.65
C SER A 134 12.23 2.87 -6.57
N THR A 135 12.75 3.11 -5.36
CA THR A 135 14.17 3.31 -5.06
C THR A 135 15.01 2.03 -5.04
N LYS A 136 14.41 0.83 -5.04
CA LYS A 136 15.18 -0.42 -5.13
C LYS A 136 15.73 -0.65 -6.55
N PRO A 137 17.02 -1.01 -6.71
CA PRO A 137 17.60 -1.33 -8.02
C PRO A 137 16.81 -2.40 -8.78
N LEU A 138 16.77 -2.30 -10.11
CA LEU A 138 16.05 -3.22 -11.01
C LEU A 138 16.31 -4.70 -10.71
N ILE A 139 17.56 -5.07 -10.40
CA ILE A 139 17.94 -6.44 -10.08
C ILE A 139 17.21 -7.02 -8.86
N LYS A 140 16.90 -6.18 -7.85
CA LYS A 140 16.13 -6.58 -6.67
C LYS A 140 14.62 -6.46 -6.90
N ARG A 141 14.19 -5.57 -7.81
CA ARG A 141 12.78 -5.29 -8.08
C ARG A 141 12.15 -6.31 -9.02
N ASN A 142 12.86 -6.68 -10.08
CA ASN A 142 12.43 -7.65 -11.08
C ASN A 142 13.67 -8.34 -11.68
N PRO A 143 14.18 -9.41 -11.04
CA PRO A 143 15.37 -10.11 -11.51
C PRO A 143 15.18 -10.68 -12.91
N GLU A 144 13.99 -11.18 -13.26
CA GLU A 144 13.72 -11.71 -14.61
C GLU A 144 13.85 -10.65 -15.71
N LEU A 145 13.31 -9.45 -15.48
CA LEU A 145 13.43 -8.36 -16.43
C LEU A 145 14.89 -7.90 -16.57
N PHE A 146 15.63 -7.87 -15.47
CA PHE A 146 17.06 -7.54 -15.48
C PHE A 146 17.85 -8.52 -16.36
N TYR A 147 17.70 -9.82 -16.12
CA TYR A 147 18.39 -10.85 -16.92
C TYR A 147 17.94 -10.88 -18.38
N LYS A 148 16.68 -10.56 -18.68
CA LYS A 148 16.21 -10.41 -20.08
C LYS A 148 16.90 -9.26 -20.79
N ILE A 149 17.03 -8.10 -20.15
CA ILE A 149 17.70 -6.93 -20.72
C ILE A 149 19.19 -7.22 -20.91
N GLU A 150 19.83 -7.81 -19.90
CA GLU A 150 21.24 -8.21 -19.96
C GLU A 150 21.51 -9.17 -21.12
N PHE A 151 20.67 -10.20 -21.27
CA PHE A 151 20.76 -11.16 -22.38
C PHE A 151 20.63 -10.47 -23.74
N ILE A 152 19.67 -9.55 -23.91
CA ILE A 152 19.48 -8.81 -25.16
C ILE A 152 20.70 -7.93 -25.48
N ILE A 153 21.29 -7.28 -24.48
CA ILE A 153 22.49 -6.45 -24.64
C ILE A 153 23.67 -7.32 -25.06
N ILE A 154 23.90 -8.45 -24.38
CA ILE A 154 25.00 -9.39 -24.73
C ILE A 154 24.80 -9.93 -26.15
N LEU A 155 23.59 -10.33 -26.51
CA LEU A 155 23.27 -10.83 -27.85
C LEU A 155 23.54 -9.76 -28.92
N ALA A 156 23.14 -8.51 -28.69
CA ALA A 156 23.39 -7.41 -29.61
C ALA A 156 24.90 -7.13 -29.78
N ILE A 157 25.67 -7.19 -28.70
CA ILE A 157 27.13 -7.05 -28.74
C ILE A 157 27.77 -8.19 -29.55
N CYS A 158 27.34 -9.44 -29.33
CA CYS A 158 27.84 -10.58 -30.10
C CYS A 158 27.53 -10.45 -31.59
N VAL A 159 26.30 -10.03 -31.94
CA VAL A 159 25.92 -9.81 -33.34
C VAL A 159 26.74 -8.70 -33.97
N PHE A 160 26.98 -7.59 -33.25
CA PHE A 160 27.81 -6.49 -33.73
C PHE A 160 29.26 -6.94 -34.00
N ILE A 161 29.87 -7.68 -33.08
CA ILE A 161 31.23 -8.23 -33.24
C ILE A 161 31.31 -9.23 -34.40
N CYS A 162 30.26 -10.00 -34.67
CA CYS A 162 30.24 -10.94 -35.79
C CYS A 162 30.01 -10.27 -37.17
N LEU A 163 29.61 -9.00 -37.21
CA LEU A 163 29.35 -8.25 -38.45
C LEU A 163 30.52 -7.35 -38.87
N GLU A 164 31.51 -7.13 -37.99
CA GLU A 164 32.83 -6.55 -38.32
C GLU A 164 33.82 -7.65 -38.72
#